data_AF-A0A529XI37-F1
#
_entry.id   AF-A0A529XI37-F1
#
_cell.length_a   1.000
_cell.length_b   1.000
_cell.length_c   1.000
_cell.angle_alpha   90.00
_cell.angle_beta   90.00
_cell.angle_gamma   90.00
#
_symmetry.space_group_name_H-M   'P 1'
#
loop_
_entity.id
_entity.type
_entity.pdbx_description
1 polymer ?
#
loop_
_entity_poly.entity_id
_entity_poly.type
_entity_poly.pdbx_seq_one_letter_code
_entity_poly.pdbx_strand_id
1 'polypeptide(L)'
;FNPGADAPLTFSLNSVTSGLPTLTSGGVAVTYAVLNNTLTASAGQNTVFTFALDGTTGAWTFTLADQLDHPTLNGQTGDNTENDLTIDLSSLLRATDADGDTVAAAANALVVTVDDDTPTISPAIADGLVDFAAGSTVTKSLNGSAGADSPATYSITSSPATLTILDGTSSQLTLLRDLTNSNTVATYYKDVDGSTTHNAGDIDFFKLTLSGGNYTFDVLQNPPPAELNFSFAGAPSGSNLFMTFGDPTSTQIVVIGQHPLNQSQGGNITTGDVLNISQAGSTTSFGVNGNQINPTEGAYITYVTGANTNFLVPNLDQNEADIEANINFQNVFNTTSASFTVNQTNPGVGPVTVKITAFSTTAEPGVNFVDGLTNDQHVNITSFSLTDFVVKTGNTQYTPNATIDADGNLIITGLSTGDKVSWTTSGTHDRVLIENISGTDGISGNDNNTFDIGGFGLSQAQPAPDEKLDFTVQIADFDGDTASDSFSIGIDGTGIFNDNHVEGVIA
;
A
#
# COMPACT_ATOMS: atom_id res chain seq x y z
N PHE A 1 -10.30 -63.15 30.02
CA PHE A 1 -10.27 -64.61 29.82
C PHE A 1 -10.08 -65.32 31.16
N ASN A 2 -10.57 -66.55 31.32
CA ASN A 2 -10.38 -67.34 32.53
C ASN A 2 -9.84 -68.73 32.13
N PRO A 3 -8.66 -69.16 32.62
CA PRO A 3 -8.08 -70.46 32.26
C PRO A 3 -8.83 -71.66 32.84
N GLY A 4 -9.74 -71.48 33.80
CA GLY A 4 -10.30 -72.63 34.51
C GLY A 4 -9.20 -73.45 35.19
N ALA A 5 -9.16 -74.76 34.94
CA ALA A 5 -8.15 -75.66 35.47
C ALA A 5 -6.86 -75.71 34.63
N ASP A 6 -6.87 -75.17 33.41
CA ASP A 6 -5.90 -75.47 32.34
C ASP A 6 -4.94 -74.30 32.08
N ALA A 7 -4.37 -73.77 33.17
CA ALA A 7 -3.36 -72.72 33.10
C ALA A 7 -1.99 -73.26 32.61
N PRO A 8 -1.13 -72.44 31.95
CA PRO A 8 -1.29 -71.01 31.67
C PRO A 8 -2.05 -70.72 30.37
N LEU A 9 -2.62 -69.51 30.26
CA LEU A 9 -3.12 -68.99 28.98
C LEU A 9 -1.97 -68.48 28.11
N THR A 10 -2.14 -68.62 26.80
CA THR A 10 -1.39 -67.91 25.77
C THR A 10 -2.34 -67.02 24.98
N PHE A 11 -1.89 -65.83 24.59
CA PHE A 11 -2.68 -64.83 23.89
C PHE A 11 -2.18 -64.64 22.45
N SER A 12 -3.10 -64.44 21.52
CA SER A 12 -2.76 -64.23 20.11
C SER A 12 -3.73 -63.30 19.41
N LEU A 13 -3.26 -62.73 18.28
CA LEU A 13 -4.11 -62.01 17.33
C LEU A 13 -4.57 -62.93 16.21
N ASN A 14 -5.86 -62.88 15.91
CA ASN A 14 -6.45 -63.46 14.70
C ASN A 14 -5.95 -62.70 13.47
N SER A 15 -5.57 -63.42 12.41
CA SER A 15 -5.15 -62.80 11.14
C SER A 15 -6.31 -62.31 10.28
N VAL A 16 -7.55 -62.68 10.61
CA VAL A 16 -8.75 -62.23 9.90
C VAL A 16 -9.17 -60.86 10.41
N THR A 17 -8.97 -59.83 9.59
CA THR A 17 -9.22 -58.42 9.93
C THR A 17 -10.55 -57.88 9.42
N SER A 18 -11.39 -58.70 8.80
CA SER A 18 -12.68 -58.28 8.20
C SER A 18 -13.72 -57.77 9.21
N GLY A 19 -13.45 -57.91 10.51
CA GLY A 19 -14.28 -57.38 11.60
C GLY A 19 -13.77 -56.06 12.19
N LEU A 20 -12.72 -55.46 11.62
CA LEU A 20 -12.20 -54.15 12.03
C LEU A 20 -12.94 -53.00 11.33
N PRO A 21 -12.97 -51.79 11.92
CA PRO A 21 -13.61 -50.63 11.33
C PRO A 21 -12.92 -50.20 10.03
N THR A 22 -13.70 -49.62 9.12
CA THR A 22 -13.17 -48.89 7.96
C THR A 22 -12.69 -47.52 8.41
N LEU A 23 -11.39 -47.26 8.27
CA LEU A 23 -10.75 -46.00 8.67
C LEU A 23 -10.05 -45.38 7.47
N THR A 24 -9.82 -44.07 7.54
CA THR A 24 -8.98 -43.33 6.59
C THR A 24 -7.92 -42.52 7.36
N SER A 25 -6.86 -42.14 6.67
CA SER A 25 -5.80 -41.25 7.18
C SER A 25 -5.30 -40.43 6.00
N GLY A 26 -5.41 -39.10 6.09
CA GLY A 26 -5.18 -38.18 4.97
C GLY A 26 -6.08 -38.45 3.78
N GLY A 27 -7.32 -38.90 4.02
CA GLY A 27 -8.27 -39.33 3.00
C GLY A 27 -7.93 -40.66 2.32
N VAL A 28 -6.85 -41.35 2.72
CA VAL A 28 -6.43 -42.64 2.18
C VAL A 28 -6.96 -43.78 3.05
N ALA A 29 -7.57 -44.79 2.43
CA ALA A 29 -8.11 -45.94 3.14
C ALA A 29 -7.02 -46.71 3.92
N VAL A 30 -7.28 -46.96 5.19
CA VAL A 30 -6.42 -47.75 6.08
C VAL A 30 -6.62 -49.23 5.80
N THR A 31 -5.50 -49.94 5.69
CA THR A 31 -5.44 -51.40 5.52
C THR A 31 -4.76 -52.05 6.70
N TYR A 32 -5.17 -53.27 7.04
CA TYR A 32 -4.73 -53.97 8.23
C TYR A 32 -3.95 -55.24 7.90
N ALA A 33 -2.80 -55.43 8.53
CA ALA A 33 -2.03 -56.66 8.46
C ALA A 33 -1.65 -57.13 9.87
N VAL A 34 -1.81 -58.43 10.14
CA VAL A 34 -1.41 -59.05 11.41
C VAL A 34 -0.23 -59.97 11.18
N LEU A 35 0.86 -59.73 11.91
CA LEU A 35 2.06 -60.58 11.90
C LEU A 35 2.61 -60.68 13.32
N ASN A 36 2.86 -61.90 13.81
CA ASN A 36 3.50 -62.17 15.10
C ASN A 36 2.90 -61.39 16.29
N ASN A 37 1.57 -61.42 16.45
CA ASN A 37 0.82 -60.65 17.46
C ASN A 37 0.98 -59.13 17.38
N THR A 38 1.35 -58.61 16.21
CA THR A 38 1.31 -57.17 15.90
C THR A 38 0.34 -56.93 14.76
N LEU A 39 -0.66 -56.09 15.01
CA LEU A 39 -1.48 -55.47 13.97
C LEU A 39 -0.75 -54.20 13.50
N THR A 40 -0.55 -54.06 12.20
CA THR A 40 -0.10 -52.83 11.54
C THR A 40 -1.24 -52.31 10.68
N ALA A 41 -1.66 -51.08 10.94
CA ALA A 41 -2.61 -50.34 10.14
C ALA A 41 -1.85 -49.34 9.26
N SER A 42 -2.06 -49.37 7.95
CA SER A 42 -1.32 -48.54 6.99
C SER A 42 -2.24 -47.86 5.99
N ALA A 43 -1.97 -46.58 5.72
CA ALA A 43 -2.55 -45.79 4.65
C ALA A 43 -1.53 -45.68 3.51
N GLY A 44 -1.77 -46.42 2.42
CA GLY A 44 -0.76 -46.60 1.38
C GLY A 44 0.52 -47.25 1.92
N GLN A 45 1.62 -46.51 1.92
CA GLN A 45 2.93 -46.97 2.41
C GLN A 45 3.25 -46.50 3.85
N ASN A 46 2.43 -45.62 4.42
CA ASN A 46 2.66 -45.04 5.74
C ASN A 46 1.96 -45.90 6.80
N THR A 47 2.65 -46.16 7.91
CA THR A 47 2.04 -46.80 9.08
C THR A 47 1.27 -45.75 9.87
N VAL A 48 -0.03 -45.98 10.04
CA VAL A 48 -0.92 -45.09 10.80
C VAL A 48 -0.92 -45.46 12.27
N PHE A 49 -1.08 -46.74 12.59
CA PHE A 49 -0.90 -47.20 13.96
C PHE A 49 -0.45 -48.66 14.03
N THR A 50 0.06 -49.04 15.19
CA THR A 50 0.36 -50.43 15.52
C THR A 50 -0.30 -50.83 16.83
N PHE A 51 -0.74 -52.09 16.91
CA PHE A 51 -1.18 -52.72 18.14
C PHE A 51 -0.37 -54.00 18.37
N ALA A 52 0.42 -54.04 19.44
CA ALA A 52 1.26 -55.18 19.78
C ALA A 52 0.73 -55.87 21.04
N LEU A 53 0.57 -57.19 20.98
CA LEU A 53 0.10 -58.04 22.08
C LEU A 53 1.21 -58.98 22.54
N ASP A 54 1.56 -58.91 23.82
CA ASP A 54 2.42 -59.89 24.46
C ASP A 54 1.67 -61.22 24.65
N GLY A 55 2.10 -62.25 23.93
CA GLY A 55 1.41 -63.54 23.90
C GLY A 55 1.50 -64.35 25.20
N THR A 56 2.32 -63.94 26.17
CA THR A 56 2.49 -64.67 27.45
C THR A 56 1.75 -63.98 28.58
N THR A 57 1.76 -62.66 28.61
CA THR A 57 1.20 -61.85 29.70
C THR A 57 -0.17 -61.26 29.34
N GLY A 58 -0.48 -61.12 28.05
CA GLY A 58 -1.67 -60.44 27.56
C GLY A 58 -1.59 -58.92 27.67
N ALA A 59 -0.44 -58.37 28.07
CA ALA A 59 -0.18 -56.94 28.01
C ALA A 59 -0.14 -56.48 26.55
N TRP A 60 -0.57 -55.24 26.30
CA TRP A 60 -0.61 -54.70 24.96
C TRP A 60 -0.14 -53.25 24.92
N THR A 61 0.23 -52.80 23.73
CA THR A 61 0.60 -51.42 23.44
C THR A 61 -0.07 -51.00 22.13
N PHE A 62 -0.71 -49.84 22.15
CA PHE A 62 -1.20 -49.15 20.97
C PHE A 62 -0.28 -47.96 20.70
N THR A 63 0.15 -47.78 19.46
CA THR A 63 1.00 -46.66 19.06
C THR A 63 0.40 -46.03 17.80
N LEU A 64 -0.12 -44.82 17.94
CA LEU A 64 -0.52 -43.95 16.83
C LEU A 64 0.76 -43.31 16.27
N ALA A 65 1.00 -43.50 14.98
CA ALA A 65 2.20 -43.07 14.27
C ALA A 65 1.89 -42.03 13.17
N ASP A 66 0.63 -41.93 12.75
CA ASP A 66 0.07 -40.96 11.79
C ASP A 66 -1.37 -40.66 12.23
N GLN A 67 -1.94 -39.53 11.80
CA GLN A 67 -3.32 -39.14 12.10
C GLN A 67 -4.34 -40.14 11.54
N LEU A 68 -5.53 -40.17 12.13
CA LEU A 68 -6.70 -40.85 11.60
C LEU A 68 -7.73 -39.79 11.26
N ASP A 69 -8.42 -39.91 10.12
CA ASP A 69 -9.44 -38.91 9.79
C ASP A 69 -10.70 -39.15 10.63
N HIS A 70 -11.19 -38.10 11.27
CA HIS A 70 -12.40 -38.16 12.07
C HIS A 70 -13.66 -37.88 11.24
N PRO A 71 -14.85 -38.33 11.71
CA PRO A 71 -16.08 -38.21 10.94
C PRO A 71 -16.54 -36.76 10.79
N THR A 72 -16.39 -36.19 9.59
CA THR A 72 -16.98 -34.87 9.32
C THR A 72 -18.51 -34.87 9.46
N LEU A 73 -19.04 -33.86 10.15
CA LEU A 73 -20.45 -33.46 10.16
C LEU A 73 -20.84 -32.62 8.93
N ASN A 74 -19.99 -32.51 7.90
CA ASN A 74 -20.20 -31.79 6.64
C ASN A 74 -20.49 -30.29 6.85
N GLY A 75 -19.67 -29.63 7.66
CA GLY A 75 -19.78 -28.23 8.04
C GLY A 75 -20.93 -27.92 8.99
N GLN A 76 -21.54 -28.93 9.62
CA GLN A 76 -22.59 -28.71 10.62
C GLN A 76 -21.99 -28.36 11.99
N THR A 77 -22.83 -27.88 12.91
CA THR A 77 -22.39 -27.56 14.27
C THR A 77 -21.75 -28.78 14.93
N GLY A 78 -20.51 -28.62 15.38
CA GLY A 78 -19.72 -29.68 16.00
C GLY A 78 -18.79 -30.45 15.05
N ASP A 79 -18.66 -30.03 13.79
CA ASP A 79 -17.72 -30.65 12.83
C ASP A 79 -16.27 -30.47 13.32
N ASN A 80 -15.87 -29.24 13.58
CA ASN A 80 -14.54 -28.88 14.08
C ASN A 80 -14.51 -28.85 15.62
N THR A 81 -15.06 -29.87 16.28
CA THR A 81 -14.99 -30.03 17.74
C THR A 81 -14.40 -31.38 18.06
N GLU A 82 -13.59 -31.48 19.13
CA GLU A 82 -13.03 -32.76 19.58
C GLU A 82 -14.11 -33.84 19.62
N ASN A 83 -14.00 -34.80 18.70
CA ASN A 83 -14.87 -35.93 18.58
C ASN A 83 -14.04 -37.23 18.68
N ASP A 84 -14.62 -38.29 19.22
CA ASP A 84 -13.84 -39.50 19.53
C ASP A 84 -13.98 -40.54 18.41
N LEU A 85 -12.88 -40.98 17.82
CA LEU A 85 -12.85 -42.14 16.92
C LEU A 85 -12.63 -43.43 17.71
N THR A 86 -13.66 -44.28 17.72
CA THR A 86 -13.63 -45.55 18.46
C THR A 86 -13.19 -46.72 17.57
N ILE A 87 -12.16 -47.45 17.98
CA ILE A 87 -11.59 -48.63 17.32
C ILE A 87 -11.77 -49.87 18.21
N ASP A 88 -12.73 -50.74 17.87
CA ASP A 88 -12.90 -52.04 18.55
C ASP A 88 -11.96 -53.10 17.95
N LEU A 89 -10.96 -53.52 18.74
CA LEU A 89 -9.97 -54.54 18.38
C LEU A 89 -10.31 -55.93 18.94
N SER A 90 -11.46 -56.07 19.62
CA SER A 90 -11.86 -57.31 20.31
C SER A 90 -11.95 -58.52 19.38
N SER A 91 -12.31 -58.30 18.11
CA SER A 91 -12.44 -59.36 17.10
C SER A 91 -11.12 -60.08 16.78
N LEU A 92 -9.98 -59.45 17.10
CA LEU A 92 -8.65 -60.02 16.90
C LEU A 92 -8.19 -60.87 18.10
N LEU A 93 -8.64 -60.57 19.32
CA LEU A 93 -8.07 -61.16 20.53
C LEU A 93 -8.54 -62.62 20.73
N ARG A 94 -7.58 -63.54 20.90
CA ARG A 94 -7.82 -64.93 21.27
C ARG A 94 -6.97 -65.33 22.47
N ALA A 95 -7.52 -66.20 23.32
CA ALA A 95 -6.78 -66.91 24.35
C ALA A 95 -6.82 -68.41 24.08
N THR A 96 -5.71 -69.11 24.34
CA THR A 96 -5.57 -70.56 24.25
C THR A 96 -5.03 -71.09 25.57
N ASP A 97 -5.67 -72.10 26.15
CA ASP A 97 -5.22 -72.75 27.38
C ASP A 97 -4.20 -73.86 27.11
N ALA A 98 -3.85 -74.63 28.15
CA ALA A 98 -2.74 -75.57 28.11
C ALA A 98 -2.97 -76.80 27.22
N ASP A 99 -4.22 -77.23 27.02
CA ASP A 99 -4.57 -78.38 26.16
C ASP A 99 -5.05 -77.97 24.76
N GLY A 100 -5.15 -76.66 24.50
CA GLY A 100 -5.28 -76.09 23.16
C GLY A 100 -6.66 -75.57 22.82
N ASP A 101 -7.56 -75.49 23.80
CA ASP A 101 -8.88 -74.89 23.62
C ASP A 101 -8.75 -73.38 23.45
N THR A 102 -9.44 -72.85 22.43
CA THR A 102 -9.34 -71.43 22.08
C THR A 102 -10.67 -70.70 22.23
N VAL A 103 -10.61 -69.49 22.78
CA VAL A 103 -11.78 -68.62 22.92
C VAL A 103 -11.45 -67.21 22.41
N ALA A 104 -12.40 -66.61 21.68
CA ALA A 104 -12.32 -65.21 21.26
C ALA A 104 -12.71 -64.28 22.40
N ALA A 105 -12.22 -63.05 22.40
CA ALA A 105 -12.68 -62.04 23.33
C ALA A 105 -14.18 -61.75 23.13
N ALA A 106 -14.85 -61.30 24.18
CA ALA A 106 -16.21 -60.77 24.07
C ALA A 106 -16.21 -59.50 23.21
N ALA A 107 -17.36 -59.14 22.62
CA ALA A 107 -17.50 -57.85 21.94
C ALA A 107 -17.18 -56.69 22.89
N ASN A 108 -16.53 -55.63 22.38
CA ASN A 108 -16.10 -54.46 23.15
C ASN A 108 -15.17 -54.76 24.34
N ALA A 109 -14.47 -55.91 24.34
CA ALA A 109 -13.50 -56.26 25.38
C ALA A 109 -12.19 -55.44 25.30
N LEU A 110 -11.84 -54.94 24.12
CA LEU A 110 -10.72 -54.05 23.89
C LEU A 110 -11.13 -52.99 22.87
N VAL A 111 -11.40 -51.80 23.37
CA VAL A 111 -11.77 -50.63 22.58
C VAL A 111 -10.69 -49.57 22.81
N VAL A 112 -10.12 -49.06 21.73
CA VAL A 112 -9.23 -47.91 21.73
C VAL A 112 -10.03 -46.71 21.26
N THR A 113 -9.96 -45.61 21.99
CA THR A 113 -10.54 -44.33 21.57
C THR A 113 -9.38 -43.42 21.17
N VAL A 114 -9.45 -42.88 19.95
CA VAL A 114 -8.52 -41.88 19.43
C VAL A 114 -9.25 -40.55 19.45
N ASP A 115 -8.73 -39.62 20.22
CA ASP A 115 -9.25 -38.26 20.36
C ASP A 115 -8.98 -37.48 19.06
N ASP A 116 -9.93 -36.66 18.63
CA ASP A 116 -9.76 -35.72 17.50
C ASP A 116 -9.18 -34.42 18.04
N ASP A 117 -7.96 -34.07 17.63
CA ASP A 117 -7.39 -32.82 18.09
C ASP A 117 -7.75 -31.65 17.18
N THR A 118 -8.66 -30.82 17.66
CA THR A 118 -8.98 -29.58 16.94
C THR A 118 -7.84 -28.55 17.06
N PRO A 119 -7.54 -27.79 16.01
CA PRO A 119 -6.62 -26.67 16.10
C PRO A 119 -7.17 -25.63 17.06
N THR A 120 -6.28 -24.94 17.75
CA THR A 120 -6.67 -23.88 18.68
C THR A 120 -5.91 -22.60 18.40
N ILE A 121 -6.57 -21.47 18.67
CA ILE A 121 -5.95 -20.14 18.75
C ILE A 121 -6.13 -19.66 20.18
N SER A 122 -5.05 -19.67 20.95
CA SER A 122 -5.09 -19.22 22.34
C SER A 122 -3.71 -18.78 22.82
N PRO A 123 -3.57 -17.55 23.38
CA PRO A 123 -4.63 -16.54 23.55
C PRO A 123 -5.11 -15.96 22.20
N ALA A 124 -6.16 -15.13 22.24
CA ALA A 124 -6.62 -14.41 21.05
C ALA A 124 -5.48 -13.64 20.38
N ILE A 125 -5.56 -13.50 19.06
CA ILE A 125 -4.54 -12.82 18.26
C ILE A 125 -4.53 -11.34 18.65
N ALA A 126 -3.34 -10.81 18.93
CA ALA A 126 -3.19 -9.41 19.27
C ALA A 126 -3.28 -8.53 18.03
N ASP A 127 -3.91 -7.36 18.19
CA ASP A 127 -3.91 -6.32 17.17
C ASP A 127 -2.48 -5.81 16.88
N GLY A 128 -2.32 -5.24 15.70
CA GLY A 128 -1.10 -4.57 15.27
C GLY A 128 -1.31 -3.06 15.18
N LEU A 129 -0.29 -2.30 15.54
CA LEU A 129 -0.20 -0.86 15.28
C LEU A 129 1.09 -0.59 14.52
N VAL A 130 1.01 0.19 13.45
CA VAL A 130 2.14 0.53 12.59
C VAL A 130 2.02 1.95 12.09
N ASP A 131 3.13 2.69 12.01
CA ASP A 131 3.13 4.04 11.45
C ASP A 131 2.84 4.00 9.94
N PHE A 132 2.06 4.96 9.43
CA PHE A 132 1.90 5.18 7.99
C PHE A 132 3.18 5.81 7.41
N ALA A 133 4.23 5.02 7.32
CA ALA A 133 5.51 5.39 6.73
C ALA A 133 6.12 4.19 5.99
N ALA A 134 6.68 4.43 4.81
CA ALA A 134 7.30 3.38 4.02
C ALA A 134 8.44 2.70 4.81
N GLY A 135 8.40 1.37 4.87
CA GLY A 135 9.35 0.55 5.62
C GLY A 135 8.95 0.26 7.07
N SER A 136 7.87 0.87 7.58
CA SER A 136 7.30 0.48 8.87
C SER A 136 6.68 -0.91 8.80
N THR A 137 6.82 -1.68 9.88
CA THR A 137 6.35 -3.06 9.95
C THR A 137 5.92 -3.43 11.37
N VAL A 138 4.93 -4.31 11.48
CA VAL A 138 4.51 -4.93 12.73
C VAL A 138 4.32 -6.43 12.56
N THR A 139 4.85 -7.20 13.49
CA THR A 139 4.75 -8.66 13.52
C THR A 139 4.16 -9.09 14.86
N LYS A 140 3.12 -9.92 14.85
CA LYS A 140 2.59 -10.59 16.05
C LYS A 140 2.31 -12.06 15.76
N SER A 141 2.23 -12.85 16.82
CA SER A 141 1.92 -14.28 16.72
C SER A 141 0.44 -14.49 16.41
N LEU A 142 0.16 -15.51 15.59
CA LEU A 142 -1.18 -16.02 15.34
C LEU A 142 -1.67 -16.92 16.50
N ASN A 143 -0.79 -17.26 17.46
CA ASN A 143 -1.09 -18.15 18.60
C ASN A 143 -1.75 -19.48 18.22
N GLY A 144 -1.58 -19.92 16.97
CA GLY A 144 -2.22 -21.11 16.43
C GLY A 144 -1.44 -22.37 16.78
N SER A 145 -2.13 -23.38 17.29
CA SER A 145 -1.63 -24.72 17.58
C SER A 145 -2.43 -25.74 16.77
N ALA A 146 -1.72 -26.61 16.04
CA ALA A 146 -2.30 -27.64 15.16
C ALA A 146 -2.69 -28.94 15.89
N GLY A 147 -2.61 -28.96 17.22
CA GLY A 147 -2.72 -30.22 17.98
C GLY A 147 -1.59 -31.20 17.65
N ALA A 148 -1.88 -32.50 17.68
CA ALA A 148 -0.97 -33.57 17.27
C ALA A 148 -0.98 -33.79 15.73
N ASP A 149 -1.95 -33.21 15.02
CA ASP A 149 -2.15 -33.40 13.57
C ASP A 149 -1.38 -32.38 12.70
N SER A 150 -0.07 -32.35 12.91
CA SER A 150 0.86 -31.51 12.13
C SER A 150 1.01 -31.96 10.66
N PRO A 151 1.24 -31.05 9.71
CA PRO A 151 1.53 -29.62 9.89
C PRO A 151 0.29 -28.71 9.81
N ALA A 152 0.26 -27.64 10.61
CA ALA A 152 -0.70 -26.57 10.44
C ALA A 152 -0.48 -25.76 9.16
N THR A 153 -1.58 -25.36 8.56
CA THR A 153 -1.65 -24.35 7.50
C THR A 153 -2.39 -23.11 8.00
N TYR A 154 -2.04 -21.95 7.46
CA TYR A 154 -2.66 -20.68 7.80
C TYR A 154 -3.22 -20.03 6.55
N SER A 155 -4.36 -19.38 6.65
CA SER A 155 -4.92 -18.61 5.54
C SER A 155 -5.74 -17.41 6.03
N ILE A 156 -5.83 -16.38 5.20
CA ILE A 156 -6.72 -15.23 5.39
C ILE A 156 -8.08 -15.61 4.83
N THR A 157 -9.10 -15.67 5.68
CA THR A 157 -10.47 -16.00 5.29
C THR A 157 -11.33 -14.76 5.07
N SER A 158 -10.99 -13.65 5.72
CA SER A 158 -11.66 -12.36 5.54
C SER A 158 -10.69 -11.18 5.69
N SER A 159 -10.87 -10.18 4.84
CA SER A 159 -10.31 -8.83 4.98
C SER A 159 -11.05 -7.84 4.06
N PRO A 160 -10.90 -6.52 4.23
CA PRO A 160 -11.51 -5.53 3.33
C PRO A 160 -11.06 -5.75 1.88
N ALA A 161 -12.01 -5.77 0.94
CA ALA A 161 -11.69 -5.89 -0.49
C ALA A 161 -11.08 -4.60 -1.08
N THR A 162 -11.33 -3.47 -0.42
CA THR A 162 -10.79 -2.16 -0.76
C THR A 162 -10.45 -1.40 0.50
N LEU A 163 -9.49 -0.48 0.40
CA LEU A 163 -9.19 0.52 1.43
C LEU A 163 -9.18 1.90 0.76
N THR A 164 -9.84 2.88 1.36
CA THR A 164 -9.86 4.24 0.82
C THR A 164 -8.96 5.13 1.65
N ILE A 165 -7.88 5.61 1.07
CA ILE A 165 -6.97 6.59 1.69
C ILE A 165 -7.13 7.94 0.99
N LEU A 166 -6.53 9.02 1.52
CA LEU A 166 -6.41 10.25 0.76
C LEU A 166 -5.45 10.05 -0.41
N ASP A 167 -5.82 10.56 -1.60
CA ASP A 167 -4.98 10.46 -2.80
C ASP A 167 -3.81 11.44 -2.83
N GLY A 168 -3.65 12.18 -1.73
CA GLY A 168 -2.79 13.34 -1.73
C GLY A 168 -3.50 14.52 -2.36
N THR A 169 -4.81 14.68 -2.18
CA THR A 169 -5.56 15.93 -2.35
C THR A 169 -6.68 15.92 -1.30
N SER A 170 -7.71 16.76 -1.44
CA SER A 170 -8.98 16.55 -0.69
C SER A 170 -9.82 15.39 -1.22
N SER A 171 -9.34 14.67 -2.24
CA SER A 171 -9.98 13.51 -2.85
C SER A 171 -9.45 12.20 -2.25
N GLN A 172 -10.15 11.13 -2.55
CA GLN A 172 -9.89 9.80 -2.04
C GLN A 172 -9.32 8.90 -3.13
N LEU A 173 -8.32 8.09 -2.76
CA LEU A 173 -7.77 7.00 -3.55
C LEU A 173 -8.30 5.68 -2.99
N THR A 174 -8.89 4.85 -3.84
CA THR A 174 -9.27 3.48 -3.48
C THR A 174 -8.16 2.52 -3.86
N LEU A 175 -7.61 1.84 -2.86
CA LEU A 175 -6.73 0.69 -3.02
C LEU A 175 -7.58 -0.58 -3.16
N LEU A 176 -7.19 -1.46 -4.06
CA LEU A 176 -7.79 -2.79 -4.24
C LEU A 176 -6.97 -3.83 -3.50
N ARG A 177 -7.62 -4.89 -3.02
CA ARG A 177 -6.95 -6.04 -2.39
C ARG A 177 -6.70 -7.15 -3.41
N ASP A 178 -5.50 -7.71 -3.39
CA ASP A 178 -5.14 -8.99 -3.99
C ASP A 178 -4.80 -10.03 -2.91
N LEU A 179 -5.28 -11.27 -3.09
CA LEU A 179 -4.98 -12.41 -2.21
C LEU A 179 -4.17 -13.45 -3.00
N THR A 180 -2.96 -13.73 -2.54
CA THR A 180 -2.04 -14.64 -3.23
C THR A 180 -1.48 -15.71 -2.29
N ASN A 181 -0.71 -16.65 -2.86
CA ASN A 181 -0.05 -17.74 -2.14
C ASN A 181 -1.03 -18.54 -1.25
N SER A 182 -2.12 -19.01 -1.85
CA SER A 182 -3.19 -19.72 -1.13
C SER A 182 -3.77 -18.90 0.04
N ASN A 183 -4.00 -17.61 -0.20
CA ASN A 183 -4.52 -16.64 0.75
C ASN A 183 -3.63 -16.42 1.99
N THR A 184 -2.32 -16.66 1.89
CA THR A 184 -1.36 -16.30 2.97
C THR A 184 -0.85 -14.87 2.85
N VAL A 185 -1.08 -14.21 1.72
CA VAL A 185 -0.63 -12.84 1.46
C VAL A 185 -1.82 -12.00 0.99
N ALA A 186 -2.06 -10.88 1.67
CA ALA A 186 -2.98 -9.84 1.21
C ALA A 186 -2.17 -8.58 0.86
N THR A 187 -2.26 -8.13 -0.38
CA THR A 187 -1.64 -6.88 -0.84
C THR A 187 -2.72 -5.86 -1.16
N TYR A 188 -2.62 -4.65 -0.62
CA TYR A 188 -3.45 -3.51 -0.98
C TYR A 188 -2.67 -2.60 -1.92
N TYR A 189 -3.15 -2.48 -3.16
CA TYR A 189 -2.44 -1.81 -4.25
C TYR A 189 -3.31 -0.73 -4.89
N LYS A 190 -2.65 0.30 -5.45
CA LYS A 190 -3.26 1.25 -6.36
C LYS A 190 -3.23 0.66 -7.76
N ASP A 191 -4.41 0.47 -8.33
CA ASP A 191 -4.61 0.09 -9.73
C ASP A 191 -4.30 1.29 -10.63
N VAL A 192 -3.14 1.27 -11.28
CA VAL A 192 -2.64 2.41 -12.07
C VAL A 192 -3.26 2.43 -13.47
N ASP A 193 -3.54 1.26 -14.03
CA ASP A 193 -4.03 1.09 -15.40
C ASP A 193 -5.56 0.90 -15.50
N GLY A 194 -6.25 0.77 -14.35
CA GLY A 194 -7.69 0.59 -14.26
C GLY A 194 -8.14 -0.83 -14.64
N SER A 195 -7.23 -1.80 -14.65
CA SER A 195 -7.50 -3.18 -15.08
C SER A 195 -8.26 -4.01 -14.04
N THR A 196 -8.31 -3.55 -12.77
CA THR A 196 -8.77 -4.27 -11.58
C THR A 196 -7.98 -5.56 -11.28
N THR A 197 -6.82 -5.72 -11.91
CA THR A 197 -5.94 -6.89 -11.75
C THR A 197 -4.56 -6.46 -11.31
N HIS A 198 -4.11 -6.99 -10.17
CA HIS A 198 -2.80 -6.71 -9.62
C HIS A 198 -1.69 -7.20 -10.56
N ASN A 199 -0.87 -6.28 -11.05
CA ASN A 199 0.23 -6.56 -11.97
C ASN A 199 1.45 -5.67 -11.69
N ALA A 200 2.54 -5.89 -12.43
CA ALA A 200 3.81 -5.19 -12.19
C ALA A 200 3.77 -3.66 -12.45
N GLY A 201 2.73 -3.15 -13.12
CA GLY A 201 2.51 -1.71 -13.32
C GLY A 201 1.81 -1.01 -12.16
N ASP A 202 1.29 -1.78 -11.19
CA ASP A 202 0.59 -1.25 -10.02
C ASP A 202 1.54 -0.86 -8.89
N ILE A 203 1.00 -0.15 -7.90
CA ILE A 203 1.76 0.33 -6.74
C ILE A 203 1.21 -0.31 -5.47
N ASP A 204 2.00 -1.19 -4.86
CA ASP A 204 1.68 -1.81 -3.56
C ASP A 204 1.86 -0.81 -2.43
N PHE A 205 0.82 -0.59 -1.63
CA PHE A 205 0.83 0.30 -0.47
C PHE A 205 1.01 -0.44 0.84
N PHE A 206 0.27 -1.53 1.02
CA PHE A 206 0.28 -2.33 2.25
C PHE A 206 0.31 -3.81 1.94
N LYS A 207 0.94 -4.59 2.81
CA LYS A 207 1.02 -6.03 2.65
C LYS A 207 0.93 -6.75 3.98
N LEU A 208 0.00 -7.68 4.10
CA LEU A 208 -0.05 -8.64 5.20
C LEU A 208 0.46 -10.00 4.70
N THR A 209 1.36 -10.62 5.46
CA THR A 209 1.92 -11.95 5.18
C THR A 209 1.75 -12.85 6.40
N LEU A 210 1.16 -14.04 6.21
CA LEU A 210 1.13 -15.12 7.19
C LEU A 210 2.33 -16.05 6.95
N SER A 211 3.20 -16.21 7.95
CA SER A 211 4.37 -17.08 7.84
C SER A 211 4.90 -17.49 9.22
N GLY A 212 5.26 -18.76 9.35
CA GLY A 212 5.89 -19.29 10.57
C GLY A 212 5.07 -19.10 11.85
N GLY A 213 3.74 -19.16 11.76
CA GLY A 213 2.83 -18.94 12.90
C GLY A 213 2.68 -17.48 13.32
N ASN A 214 3.10 -16.53 12.49
CA ASN A 214 2.96 -15.09 12.71
C ASN A 214 2.26 -14.43 11.53
N TYR A 215 1.64 -13.27 11.78
CA TYR A 215 1.41 -12.31 10.71
C TYR A 215 2.49 -11.24 10.74
N THR A 216 2.82 -10.69 9.58
CA THR A 216 3.62 -9.47 9.44
C THR A 216 2.85 -8.52 8.52
N PHE A 217 2.66 -7.28 8.96
CA PHE A 217 2.06 -6.22 8.17
C PHE A 217 3.12 -5.17 7.85
N ASP A 218 3.34 -4.93 6.56
CA ASP A 218 4.33 -4.00 6.03
C ASP A 218 3.65 -2.81 5.36
N VAL A 219 4.15 -1.61 5.66
CA VAL A 219 3.81 -0.38 4.94
C VAL A 219 4.87 -0.15 3.86
N LEU A 220 4.45 -0.18 2.60
CA LEU A 220 5.34 -0.18 1.44
C LEU A 220 5.49 1.21 0.81
N GLN A 221 4.50 2.08 0.98
CA GLN A 221 4.53 3.46 0.51
C GLN A 221 4.23 4.42 1.66
N ASN A 222 4.80 5.62 1.55
CA ASN A 222 4.36 6.74 2.37
C ASN A 222 2.93 7.12 1.97
N PRO A 223 2.17 7.78 2.87
CA PRO A 223 0.89 8.36 2.50
C PRO A 223 1.09 9.32 1.31
N PRO A 224 0.18 9.32 0.31
CA PRO A 224 0.30 10.22 -0.82
C PRO A 224 0.35 11.68 -0.34
N PRO A 225 1.30 12.50 -0.84
CA PRO A 225 1.42 13.90 -0.42
C PRO A 225 0.25 14.72 -0.96
N ALA A 226 -0.32 15.62 -0.16
CA ALA A 226 -1.37 16.53 -0.59
C ALA A 226 -0.91 17.55 -1.63
N GLU A 227 -1.54 17.60 -2.79
CA GLU A 227 -1.31 18.54 -3.85
C GLU A 227 -2.27 19.72 -3.70
N LEU A 228 -1.72 20.85 -3.26
CA LEU A 228 -2.38 22.12 -3.28
C LEU A 228 -2.26 22.72 -4.68
N ASN A 229 -3.36 22.75 -5.42
CA ASN A 229 -3.41 23.29 -6.78
C ASN A 229 -3.91 24.74 -6.77
N PHE A 230 -3.23 25.61 -7.52
CA PHE A 230 -3.59 27.02 -7.67
C PHE A 230 -4.30 27.23 -9.00
N SER A 231 -5.60 27.50 -8.95
CA SER A 231 -6.39 27.86 -10.12
C SER A 231 -6.13 29.31 -10.52
N PHE A 232 -5.91 29.54 -11.82
CA PHE A 232 -5.77 30.90 -12.36
C PHE A 232 -7.11 31.51 -12.79
N ALA A 233 -8.22 30.78 -12.62
CA ALA A 233 -9.55 31.24 -13.01
C ALA A 233 -9.95 32.54 -12.26
N GLY A 234 -10.56 33.47 -12.99
CA GLY A 234 -11.04 34.73 -12.44
C GLY A 234 -9.97 35.83 -12.35
N ALA A 235 -8.72 35.58 -12.76
CA ALA A 235 -7.72 36.64 -12.84
C ALA A 235 -8.07 37.69 -13.91
N PRO A 236 -7.79 38.98 -13.65
CA PRO A 236 -8.09 40.04 -14.58
C PRO A 236 -7.22 39.91 -15.85
N SER A 237 -7.85 40.10 -17.01
CA SER A 237 -7.16 40.10 -18.30
C SER A 237 -6.29 41.35 -18.47
N GLY A 238 -5.27 41.28 -19.33
CA GLY A 238 -4.40 42.42 -19.65
C GLY A 238 -2.99 42.23 -19.09
N SER A 239 -2.19 43.28 -19.19
CA SER A 239 -0.84 43.33 -18.62
C SER A 239 -0.92 43.76 -17.17
N ASN A 240 -0.28 42.99 -16.29
CA ASN A 240 -0.28 43.20 -14.84
C ASN A 240 1.16 43.07 -14.32
N LEU A 241 1.54 43.84 -13.29
CA LEU A 241 2.85 43.67 -12.66
C LEU A 241 2.95 42.32 -11.94
N PHE A 242 1.93 41.95 -11.15
CA PHE A 242 1.88 40.70 -10.41
C PHE A 242 0.48 40.09 -10.42
N MET A 243 0.38 38.86 -9.95
CA MET A 243 -0.89 38.21 -9.59
C MET A 243 -0.75 37.44 -8.30
N THR A 244 -1.79 37.42 -7.48
CA THR A 244 -1.85 36.56 -6.29
C THR A 244 -3.02 35.58 -6.42
N PHE A 245 -2.75 34.28 -6.29
CA PHE A 245 -3.74 33.20 -6.38
C PHE A 245 -3.75 32.35 -5.12
N GLY A 246 -4.87 31.67 -4.81
CA GLY A 246 -4.96 30.69 -3.73
C GLY A 246 -6.15 30.91 -2.80
N ASP A 247 -6.18 30.17 -1.70
CA ASP A 247 -7.25 30.23 -0.71
C ASP A 247 -6.81 31.12 0.47
N PRO A 248 -7.54 32.16 0.85
CA PRO A 248 -7.16 33.09 1.92
C PRO A 248 -7.01 32.44 3.31
N THR A 249 -7.52 31.23 3.50
CA THR A 249 -7.44 30.46 4.75
C THR A 249 -6.28 29.47 4.78
N SER A 250 -5.55 29.29 3.68
CA SER A 250 -4.39 28.38 3.59
C SER A 250 -3.17 29.07 2.98
N THR A 251 -2.64 28.53 1.87
CA THR A 251 -1.46 29.01 1.15
C THR A 251 -1.90 29.71 -0.13
N GLN A 252 -1.13 30.73 -0.52
CA GLN A 252 -1.29 31.49 -1.75
C GLN A 252 0.02 31.47 -2.54
N ILE A 253 -0.03 31.90 -3.80
CA ILE A 253 1.16 32.16 -4.61
C ILE A 253 1.12 33.58 -5.16
N VAL A 254 2.27 34.24 -5.16
CA VAL A 254 2.51 35.49 -5.89
C VAL A 254 3.30 35.14 -7.14
N VAL A 255 2.77 35.51 -8.30
CA VAL A 255 3.42 35.34 -9.61
C VAL A 255 3.87 36.70 -10.10
N ILE A 256 5.09 36.76 -10.65
CA ILE A 256 5.67 37.98 -11.25
C ILE A 256 6.64 37.59 -12.38
N GLY A 257 6.87 38.47 -13.35
CA GLY A 257 7.90 38.25 -14.39
C GLY A 257 9.33 38.16 -13.81
N GLN A 258 10.29 37.63 -14.59
CA GLN A 258 11.68 37.46 -14.17
C GLN A 258 12.42 38.79 -13.97
N HIS A 259 12.12 39.77 -14.80
CA HIS A 259 12.69 41.12 -14.76
C HIS A 259 11.59 42.17 -14.60
N PRO A 260 10.81 42.12 -13.50
CA PRO A 260 9.64 42.96 -13.38
C PRO A 260 10.04 44.41 -13.18
N LEU A 261 9.06 45.28 -13.38
CA LEU A 261 9.23 46.67 -13.02
C LEU A 261 9.48 46.84 -11.52
N ASN A 262 10.42 47.72 -11.17
CA ASN A 262 10.51 48.31 -9.84
C ASN A 262 9.84 49.69 -9.82
N GLN A 263 8.60 49.76 -9.34
CA GLN A 263 7.80 50.99 -9.29
C GLN A 263 8.30 51.93 -8.18
N SER A 264 8.72 51.36 -7.05
CA SER A 264 9.23 52.12 -5.90
C SER A 264 10.53 52.88 -6.21
N GLN A 265 11.30 52.43 -7.21
CA GLN A 265 12.49 53.09 -7.73
C GLN A 265 12.23 53.97 -8.97
N GLY A 266 10.97 54.24 -9.31
CA GLY A 266 10.57 55.21 -10.35
C GLY A 266 10.38 54.65 -11.76
N GLY A 267 10.24 53.33 -11.90
CA GLY A 267 9.93 52.69 -13.18
C GLY A 267 8.48 52.89 -13.67
N ASN A 268 8.21 52.61 -14.95
CA ASN A 268 6.86 52.52 -15.54
C ASN A 268 6.56 51.09 -16.05
N ILE A 269 5.29 50.65 -16.02
CA ILE A 269 4.85 49.27 -16.37
C ILE A 269 5.23 48.84 -17.79
N THR A 270 5.56 49.78 -18.66
CA THR A 270 6.07 49.48 -20.01
C THR A 270 7.58 49.23 -20.08
N THR A 271 8.30 49.17 -18.96
CA THR A 271 9.78 49.13 -18.92
C THR A 271 10.38 47.88 -18.29
N GLY A 272 9.56 47.01 -17.70
CA GLY A 272 9.96 45.71 -17.18
C GLY A 272 8.96 44.63 -17.59
N ASP A 273 9.19 43.41 -17.13
CA ASP A 273 8.32 42.28 -17.42
C ASP A 273 6.93 42.47 -16.81
N VAL A 274 5.91 42.08 -17.58
CA VAL A 274 4.51 42.07 -17.15
C VAL A 274 3.91 40.69 -17.36
N LEU A 275 3.03 40.28 -16.46
CA LEU A 275 2.21 39.09 -16.63
C LEU A 275 1.01 39.39 -17.51
N ASN A 276 0.71 38.49 -18.44
CA ASN A 276 -0.51 38.57 -19.23
C ASN A 276 -1.34 37.30 -19.02
N ILE A 277 -2.59 37.50 -18.63
CA ILE A 277 -3.54 36.41 -18.38
C ILE A 277 -4.32 36.11 -19.65
N SER A 278 -4.20 34.87 -20.12
CA SER A 278 -4.99 34.35 -21.22
C SER A 278 -6.21 33.61 -20.68
N GLN A 279 -7.39 34.02 -21.12
CA GLN A 279 -8.65 33.33 -20.88
C GLN A 279 -9.14 32.57 -22.15
N ALA A 280 -8.26 32.43 -23.15
CA ALA A 280 -8.57 31.75 -24.41
C ALA A 280 -8.28 30.24 -24.30
N GLY A 281 -9.14 29.41 -24.89
CA GLY A 281 -9.12 27.96 -24.64
C GLY A 281 -9.82 27.62 -23.32
N SER A 282 -10.14 26.35 -23.07
CA SER A 282 -10.98 25.92 -21.94
C SER A 282 -10.37 26.12 -20.53
N THR A 283 -9.20 26.72 -20.42
CA THR A 283 -8.39 26.85 -19.20
C THR A 283 -7.73 28.23 -19.15
N THR A 284 -7.62 28.84 -17.95
CA THR A 284 -6.93 30.12 -17.75
C THR A 284 -5.44 29.88 -17.56
N SER A 285 -4.59 30.64 -18.26
CA SER A 285 -3.13 30.53 -18.22
C SER A 285 -2.48 31.90 -18.10
N PHE A 286 -1.17 31.92 -17.81
CA PHE A 286 -0.38 33.14 -17.87
C PHE A 286 0.85 32.99 -18.76
N GLY A 287 1.21 34.10 -19.40
CA GLY A 287 2.51 34.32 -20.05
C GLY A 287 3.18 35.59 -19.53
N VAL A 288 4.35 35.92 -20.09
CA VAL A 288 5.16 37.08 -19.74
C VAL A 288 5.33 37.93 -21.00
N ASN A 289 5.14 39.25 -20.92
CA ASN A 289 5.20 40.21 -22.04
C ASN A 289 4.30 39.90 -23.27
N GLY A 290 3.45 38.90 -23.13
CA GLY A 290 2.39 38.47 -24.03
C GLY A 290 1.69 37.26 -23.41
N ASN A 291 0.73 36.68 -24.13
CA ASN A 291 -0.05 35.54 -23.62
C ASN A 291 0.76 34.24 -23.43
N GLN A 292 2.05 34.24 -23.79
CA GLN A 292 2.98 33.12 -23.67
C GLN A 292 4.35 33.65 -23.25
N ILE A 293 5.17 32.80 -22.66
CA ILE A 293 6.56 33.03 -22.26
C ILE A 293 7.45 32.74 -23.47
N ASN A 294 8.09 33.78 -23.99
CA ASN A 294 9.04 33.71 -25.09
C ASN A 294 10.41 33.22 -24.61
N PRO A 295 11.27 32.72 -25.50
CA PRO A 295 12.67 32.47 -25.18
C PRO A 295 13.30 33.68 -24.48
N THR A 296 14.11 33.44 -23.45
CA THR A 296 14.74 34.43 -22.55
C THR A 296 13.81 35.10 -21.53
N GLU A 297 12.52 34.78 -21.55
CA GLU A 297 11.57 35.23 -20.52
C GLU A 297 11.35 34.14 -19.47
N GLY A 298 10.88 34.56 -18.30
CA GLY A 298 10.54 33.68 -17.20
C GLY A 298 9.64 34.34 -16.19
N ALA A 299 9.16 33.56 -15.22
CA ALA A 299 8.34 34.05 -14.12
C ALA A 299 8.80 33.46 -12.80
N TYR A 300 8.83 34.30 -11.77
CA TYR A 300 8.93 33.87 -10.39
C TYR A 300 7.55 33.52 -9.85
N ILE A 301 7.48 32.41 -9.12
CA ILE A 301 6.31 31.99 -8.35
C ILE A 301 6.77 31.83 -6.91
N THR A 302 6.27 32.69 -6.01
CA THR A 302 6.59 32.69 -4.58
C THR A 302 5.40 32.20 -3.78
N TYR A 303 5.63 31.29 -2.84
CA TYR A 303 4.59 30.69 -2.03
C TYR A 303 4.45 31.49 -0.74
N VAL A 304 3.25 31.95 -0.42
CA VAL A 304 3.01 32.88 0.68
C VAL A 304 1.81 32.47 1.53
N THR A 305 1.69 33.06 2.71
CA THR A 305 0.54 32.93 3.61
C THR A 305 0.08 34.29 4.10
N GLY A 306 -1.22 34.40 4.37
CA GLY A 306 -1.83 35.62 4.89
C GLY A 306 -1.89 36.75 3.86
N ALA A 307 -2.05 36.42 2.57
CA ALA A 307 -2.27 37.43 1.54
C ALA A 307 -3.51 38.30 1.85
N ASN A 308 -3.44 39.60 1.57
CA ASN A 308 -4.59 40.48 1.70
C ASN A 308 -5.67 40.05 0.70
N THR A 309 -6.88 39.75 1.20
CA THR A 309 -7.99 39.21 0.40
C THR A 309 -8.48 40.15 -0.70
N ASN A 310 -8.22 41.45 -0.60
CA ASN A 310 -8.53 42.41 -1.66
C ASN A 310 -7.57 42.25 -2.85
N PHE A 311 -6.32 41.87 -2.59
CA PHE A 311 -5.26 41.70 -3.61
C PHE A 311 -5.04 40.22 -3.96
N LEU A 312 -6.08 39.42 -3.81
CA LEU A 312 -6.13 37.99 -4.14
C LEU A 312 -7.18 37.77 -5.23
N VAL A 313 -6.85 37.01 -6.27
CA VAL A 313 -7.80 36.63 -7.31
C VAL A 313 -8.96 35.84 -6.69
N PRO A 314 -10.24 36.15 -7.01
CA PRO A 314 -10.72 37.04 -8.08
C PRO A 314 -11.02 38.50 -7.66
N ASN A 315 -10.67 38.91 -6.43
CA ASN A 315 -10.93 40.28 -5.96
C ASN A 315 -9.89 41.29 -6.48
N LEU A 316 -8.68 40.82 -6.80
CA LEU A 316 -7.62 41.64 -7.38
C LEU A 316 -8.02 42.14 -8.77
N ASP A 317 -8.06 43.46 -8.95
CA ASP A 317 -8.23 44.07 -10.28
C ASP A 317 -6.89 44.49 -10.92
N GLN A 318 -6.94 44.84 -12.22
CA GLN A 318 -5.74 45.21 -12.97
C GLN A 318 -5.03 46.46 -12.43
N ASN A 319 -5.76 47.48 -11.98
CA ASN A 319 -5.12 48.70 -11.47
C ASN A 319 -4.42 48.43 -10.13
N GLU A 320 -4.98 47.54 -9.33
CA GLU A 320 -4.37 47.08 -8.09
C GLU A 320 -3.16 46.18 -8.33
N ALA A 321 -3.24 45.32 -9.36
CA ALA A 321 -2.17 44.42 -9.79
C ALA A 321 -0.95 45.13 -10.37
N ASP A 322 -1.08 46.42 -10.72
CA ASP A 322 0.00 47.28 -11.24
C ASP A 322 0.74 48.05 -10.14
N ILE A 323 0.34 47.88 -8.87
CA ILE A 323 0.90 48.61 -7.73
C ILE A 323 1.74 47.64 -6.90
N GLU A 324 3.05 47.85 -6.88
CA GLU A 324 4.02 46.99 -6.19
C GLU A 324 3.72 46.85 -4.68
N ALA A 325 3.26 47.93 -4.04
CA ALA A 325 2.87 47.93 -2.64
C ALA A 325 1.67 47.00 -2.32
N ASN A 326 0.91 46.57 -3.32
CA ASN A 326 -0.24 45.66 -3.16
C ASN A 326 0.17 44.19 -3.14
N ILE A 327 1.45 43.85 -3.33
CA ILE A 327 1.99 42.50 -3.08
C ILE A 327 2.02 42.26 -1.55
N ASN A 328 0.86 42.09 -0.94
CA ASN A 328 0.70 42.14 0.51
C ASN A 328 0.38 40.76 1.07
N PHE A 329 1.34 40.20 1.82
CA PHE A 329 1.24 38.91 2.52
C PHE A 329 2.00 38.98 3.86
N GLN A 330 1.83 37.97 4.72
CA GLN A 330 2.44 37.98 6.06
C GLN A 330 3.75 37.17 6.13
N ASN A 331 3.78 35.98 5.55
CA ASN A 331 4.95 35.10 5.56
C ASN A 331 5.09 34.32 4.25
N VAL A 332 6.26 33.74 4.01
CA VAL A 332 6.48 32.74 2.97
C VAL A 332 6.03 31.35 3.42
N PHE A 333 5.75 30.47 2.47
CA PHE A 333 5.37 29.09 2.70
C PHE A 333 6.45 28.14 2.19
N ASN A 334 6.98 27.32 3.09
CA ASN A 334 8.07 26.39 2.80
C ASN A 334 7.54 25.01 2.39
N THR A 335 8.06 24.46 1.30
CA THR A 335 7.79 23.09 0.85
C THR A 335 9.02 22.46 0.23
N THR A 336 9.04 21.13 0.10
CA THR A 336 10.10 20.40 -0.61
C THR A 336 9.75 20.11 -2.07
N SER A 337 8.51 20.33 -2.48
CA SER A 337 7.98 19.86 -3.77
C SER A 337 6.95 20.79 -4.39
N ALA A 338 7.01 20.91 -5.71
CA ALA A 338 6.11 21.73 -6.51
C ALA A 338 5.95 21.15 -7.92
N SER A 339 4.94 21.62 -8.65
CA SER A 339 4.63 21.20 -10.01
C SER A 339 4.09 22.37 -10.85
N PHE A 340 4.25 22.30 -12.17
CA PHE A 340 3.54 23.17 -13.12
C PHE A 340 3.05 22.37 -14.33
N THR A 341 2.01 22.88 -14.97
CA THR A 341 1.44 22.30 -16.20
C THR A 341 1.55 23.26 -17.36
N VAL A 342 2.03 22.77 -18.51
CA VAL A 342 2.04 23.50 -19.78
C VAL A 342 0.62 23.57 -20.32
N ASN A 343 0.04 24.76 -20.43
CA ASN A 343 -1.31 24.92 -20.98
C ASN A 343 -1.31 24.76 -22.50
N GLN A 344 -0.41 25.46 -23.17
CA GLN A 344 -0.27 25.47 -24.60
C GLN A 344 1.18 25.80 -24.98
N THR A 345 1.65 25.20 -26.07
CA THR A 345 2.87 25.59 -26.78
C THR A 345 2.55 26.30 -28.09
N ASN A 346 3.48 27.11 -28.59
CA ASN A 346 3.45 27.60 -29.96
C ASN A 346 4.85 27.41 -30.59
N PRO A 347 4.96 26.60 -31.66
CA PRO A 347 3.89 25.86 -32.36
C PRO A 347 3.20 24.83 -31.44
N GLY A 348 1.94 24.49 -31.74
CA GLY A 348 0.99 23.79 -30.85
C GLY A 348 1.41 22.45 -30.21
N VAL A 349 2.53 21.88 -30.64
CA VAL A 349 3.08 20.60 -30.18
C VAL A 349 4.50 20.72 -29.60
N GLY A 350 5.04 21.93 -29.41
CA GLY A 350 6.43 22.09 -28.96
C GLY A 350 7.47 21.68 -30.04
N PRO A 351 8.74 21.43 -29.64
CA PRO A 351 9.23 21.26 -28.27
C PRO A 351 9.64 22.59 -27.65
N VAL A 352 9.32 22.84 -26.38
CA VAL A 352 9.95 23.93 -25.61
C VAL A 352 10.97 23.35 -24.62
N THR A 353 12.00 24.14 -24.33
CA THR A 353 12.97 23.83 -23.27
C THR A 353 12.79 24.80 -22.11
N VAL A 354 12.58 24.23 -20.93
CA VAL A 354 12.32 24.96 -19.69
C VAL A 354 13.43 24.69 -18.70
N LYS A 355 13.86 25.74 -18.00
CA LYS A 355 14.71 25.64 -16.82
C LYS A 355 13.89 26.02 -15.58
N ILE A 356 13.99 25.21 -14.54
CA ILE A 356 13.43 25.51 -13.22
C ILE A 356 14.57 25.66 -12.23
N THR A 357 14.56 26.79 -11.52
CA THR A 357 15.48 27.08 -10.41
C THR A 357 14.67 27.27 -9.14
N ALA A 358 15.04 26.60 -8.05
CA ALA A 358 14.35 26.70 -6.75
C ALA A 358 15.16 27.51 -5.74
N PHE A 359 14.46 28.28 -4.92
CA PHE A 359 15.04 29.21 -3.96
C PHE A 359 14.28 29.22 -2.63
N SER A 360 15.00 29.57 -1.56
CA SER A 360 14.39 30.06 -0.32
C SER A 360 14.70 31.55 -0.14
N THR A 361 13.69 32.30 0.25
CA THR A 361 13.74 33.74 0.46
C THR A 361 13.12 34.14 1.80
N THR A 362 13.40 35.36 2.24
CA THR A 362 12.72 35.94 3.40
C THR A 362 11.34 36.49 3.01
N ALA A 363 10.46 36.72 3.98
CA ALA A 363 9.19 37.37 3.73
C ALA A 363 9.39 38.87 3.45
N GLU A 364 9.22 39.26 2.18
CA GLU A 364 9.45 40.62 1.69
C GLU A 364 8.18 41.20 1.04
N PRO A 365 7.10 41.50 1.80
CA PRO A 365 5.88 42.04 1.22
C PRO A 365 6.01 43.51 0.78
N GLY A 366 5.10 43.91 -0.11
CA GLY A 366 4.98 45.22 -0.70
C GLY A 366 6.15 45.52 -1.63
N VAL A 367 6.67 46.75 -1.53
CA VAL A 367 7.80 47.21 -2.37
C VAL A 367 9.10 46.43 -2.13
N ASN A 368 9.23 45.76 -0.98
CA ASN A 368 10.41 44.95 -0.73
C ASN A 368 10.45 43.69 -1.61
N PHE A 369 9.29 43.27 -2.14
CA PHE A 369 9.20 42.04 -2.91
C PHE A 369 10.07 42.11 -4.16
N VAL A 370 9.90 43.17 -4.97
CA VAL A 370 10.69 43.36 -6.20
C VAL A 370 12.14 43.71 -5.88
N ASP A 371 12.38 44.53 -4.86
CA ASP A 371 13.74 44.87 -4.40
C ASP A 371 14.55 43.62 -3.99
N GLY A 372 13.88 42.61 -3.41
CA GLY A 372 14.49 41.39 -2.89
C GLY A 372 14.60 40.21 -3.87
N LEU A 373 13.95 40.25 -5.04
CA LEU A 373 13.86 39.13 -6.01
C LEU A 373 15.20 38.50 -6.46
N THR A 374 16.33 39.16 -6.24
CA THR A 374 17.65 38.68 -6.67
C THR A 374 18.57 38.24 -5.52
N ASN A 375 18.11 38.34 -4.27
CA ASN A 375 18.91 38.04 -3.08
C ASN A 375 18.46 36.74 -2.39
N ASP A 376 18.09 35.74 -3.17
CA ASP A 376 17.55 34.48 -2.67
C ASP A 376 18.63 33.40 -2.52
N GLN A 377 18.39 32.45 -1.61
CA GLN A 377 19.27 31.29 -1.43
C GLN A 377 18.84 30.17 -2.37
N HIS A 378 19.75 29.70 -3.21
CA HIS A 378 19.50 28.57 -4.11
C HIS A 378 19.28 27.27 -3.34
N VAL A 379 18.32 26.45 -3.80
CA VAL A 379 18.01 25.12 -3.25
C VAL A 379 18.03 24.10 -4.39
N ASN A 380 18.90 23.09 -4.27
CA ASN A 380 19.06 22.08 -5.32
C ASN A 380 17.78 21.27 -5.53
N ILE A 381 17.40 21.07 -6.78
CA ILE A 381 16.43 20.05 -7.19
C ILE A 381 17.14 18.68 -7.17
N THR A 382 16.50 17.66 -6.59
CA THR A 382 17.10 16.33 -6.36
C THR A 382 16.39 15.22 -7.12
N SER A 383 15.11 15.39 -7.43
CA SER A 383 14.35 14.45 -8.25
C SER A 383 13.22 15.16 -8.99
N PHE A 384 12.71 14.51 -10.04
CA PHE A 384 11.63 15.01 -10.87
C PHE A 384 10.76 13.86 -11.39
N SER A 385 9.54 14.21 -11.80
CA SER A 385 8.64 13.35 -12.55
C SER A 385 8.02 14.15 -13.70
N LEU A 386 7.79 13.47 -14.82
CA LEU A 386 7.14 14.02 -16.00
C LEU A 386 5.88 13.18 -16.26
N THR A 387 4.72 13.81 -16.18
CA THR A 387 3.46 13.19 -16.58
C THR A 387 3.10 13.72 -17.95
N ASP A 388 3.37 12.91 -18.99
CA ASP A 388 3.05 13.19 -20.39
C ASP A 388 1.53 13.08 -20.60
N PHE A 389 0.89 14.22 -20.81
CA PHE A 389 -0.44 14.20 -21.43
C PHE A 389 -0.21 14.16 -22.93
N VAL A 390 -0.15 12.95 -23.49
CA VAL A 390 0.15 12.73 -24.91
C VAL A 390 -0.78 13.56 -25.80
N VAL A 391 -0.33 14.74 -26.24
CA VAL A 391 -1.02 15.56 -27.25
C VAL A 391 -0.45 15.22 -28.61
N LYS A 392 -1.04 14.21 -29.26
CA LYS A 392 -0.82 13.95 -30.68
C LYS A 392 -1.53 15.04 -31.50
N THR A 393 -0.77 15.85 -32.22
CA THR A 393 -1.29 16.57 -33.39
C THR A 393 -0.60 16.04 -34.64
N GLY A 394 -1.27 15.14 -35.37
CA GLY A 394 -0.67 14.44 -36.52
C GLY A 394 0.27 13.30 -36.13
N ASN A 395 1.43 13.19 -36.79
CA ASN A 395 2.42 12.11 -36.63
C ASN A 395 3.66 12.50 -35.79
N THR A 396 3.74 13.72 -35.27
CA THR A 396 4.86 14.20 -34.46
C THR A 396 4.52 14.07 -32.98
N GLN A 397 5.33 13.29 -32.26
CA GLN A 397 5.30 13.14 -30.80
C GLN A 397 6.66 13.59 -30.28
N TYR A 398 6.66 14.44 -29.26
CA TYR A 398 7.84 14.70 -28.45
C TYR A 398 7.67 13.96 -27.13
N THR A 399 8.73 13.31 -26.69
CA THR A 399 8.80 12.75 -25.35
C THR A 399 9.68 13.68 -24.54
N PRO A 400 9.13 14.37 -23.53
CA PRO A 400 9.92 15.27 -22.73
C PRO A 400 11.03 14.49 -22.02
N ASN A 401 12.21 15.09 -21.96
CA ASN A 401 13.37 14.55 -21.25
C ASN A 401 13.88 15.62 -20.29
N ALA A 402 14.23 15.21 -19.08
CA ALA A 402 14.70 16.11 -18.04
C ALA A 402 16.02 15.65 -17.43
N THR A 403 16.83 16.63 -17.03
CA THR A 403 18.11 16.43 -16.36
C THR A 403 18.32 17.49 -15.29
N ILE A 404 18.92 17.13 -14.17
CA ILE A 404 19.39 18.10 -13.18
C ILE A 404 20.82 18.51 -13.57
N ASP A 405 21.07 19.80 -13.72
CA ASP A 405 22.39 20.33 -14.08
C ASP A 405 23.36 20.35 -12.88
N ALA A 406 24.62 20.76 -13.12
CA ALA A 406 25.65 20.80 -12.09
C ALA A 406 25.37 21.82 -10.98
N ASP A 407 24.54 22.82 -11.27
CA ASP A 407 24.14 23.88 -10.35
C ASP A 407 22.85 23.49 -9.59
N GLY A 408 22.29 22.29 -9.81
CA GLY A 408 21.09 21.82 -9.13
C GLY A 408 19.78 22.33 -9.70
N ASN A 409 19.77 22.86 -10.94
CA ASN A 409 18.56 23.30 -11.65
C ASN A 409 17.99 22.16 -12.49
N LEU A 410 16.68 22.16 -12.68
CA LEU A 410 16.02 21.19 -13.54
C LEU A 410 15.90 21.74 -14.96
N ILE A 411 16.50 21.06 -15.93
CA ILE A 411 16.41 21.34 -17.36
C ILE A 411 15.49 20.32 -17.99
N ILE A 412 14.40 20.78 -18.61
CA ILE A 412 13.44 19.92 -19.30
C ILE A 412 13.39 20.32 -20.77
N THR A 413 13.75 19.39 -21.64
CA THR A 413 13.66 19.51 -23.09
C THR A 413 12.43 18.78 -23.60
N GLY A 414 11.82 19.24 -24.69
CA GLY A 414 10.77 18.47 -25.36
C GLY A 414 9.36 18.64 -24.79
N LEU A 415 9.13 19.63 -23.92
CA LEU A 415 7.81 19.88 -23.35
C LEU A 415 6.80 20.30 -24.42
N SER A 416 5.59 19.81 -24.27
CA SER A 416 4.45 20.00 -25.16
C SER A 416 3.20 20.42 -24.38
N THR A 417 2.18 20.88 -25.10
CA THR A 417 0.86 21.21 -24.55
C THR A 417 0.33 20.04 -23.70
N GLY A 418 -0.06 20.31 -22.46
CA GLY A 418 -0.60 19.32 -21.53
C GLY A 418 0.42 18.75 -20.54
N ASP A 419 1.71 18.75 -20.85
CA ASP A 419 2.73 18.13 -20.00
C ASP A 419 2.74 18.73 -18.58
N LYS A 420 2.86 17.86 -17.58
CA LYS A 420 3.05 18.25 -16.17
C LYS A 420 4.45 17.89 -15.71
N VAL A 421 5.14 18.87 -15.14
CA VAL A 421 6.46 18.71 -14.52
C VAL A 421 6.31 18.82 -13.02
N SER A 422 6.80 17.83 -12.28
CA SER A 422 6.88 17.85 -10.82
C SER A 422 8.33 17.67 -10.38
N TRP A 423 8.74 18.33 -9.30
CA TRP A 423 10.09 18.22 -8.75
C TRP A 423 10.11 18.17 -7.22
N THR A 424 11.20 17.64 -6.68
CA THR A 424 11.53 17.68 -5.25
C THR A 424 12.92 18.28 -5.06
N THR A 425 13.12 18.95 -3.93
CA THR A 425 14.35 19.70 -3.59
C THR A 425 15.09 19.09 -2.40
N SER A 426 16.36 19.46 -2.21
CA SER A 426 17.21 18.95 -1.12
C SER A 426 16.86 19.48 0.27
N GLY A 427 16.01 20.51 0.34
CA GLY A 427 15.53 21.16 1.55
C GLY A 427 14.24 21.90 1.24
N THR A 428 13.78 22.77 2.14
CA THR A 428 12.61 23.59 1.85
C THR A 428 12.95 24.73 0.89
N HIS A 429 12.04 25.02 -0.03
CA HIS A 429 12.04 26.19 -0.90
C HIS A 429 10.66 26.86 -0.83
N ASP A 430 10.64 28.14 -1.14
CA ASP A 430 9.45 29.00 -1.07
C ASP A 430 9.28 29.88 -2.32
N ARG A 431 10.19 29.76 -3.28
CA ARG A 431 10.14 30.45 -4.57
C ARG A 431 10.77 29.60 -5.67
N VAL A 432 10.22 29.69 -6.87
CA VAL A 432 10.83 29.12 -8.09
C VAL A 432 10.86 30.14 -9.20
N LEU A 433 11.88 30.03 -10.05
CA LEU A 433 11.96 30.69 -11.35
C LEU A 433 11.76 29.64 -12.44
N ILE A 434 10.78 29.86 -13.32
CA ILE A 434 10.54 29.04 -14.51
C ILE A 434 10.88 29.88 -15.74
N GLU A 435 11.90 29.44 -16.48
CA GLU A 435 12.49 30.17 -17.63
C GLU A 435 12.27 29.39 -18.93
N ASN A 436 11.93 30.09 -20.01
CA ASN A 436 12.02 29.54 -21.35
C ASN A 436 13.44 29.71 -21.89
N ILE A 437 14.20 28.62 -21.94
CA ILE A 437 15.59 28.61 -22.43
C ILE A 437 15.70 28.03 -23.85
N SER A 438 14.59 27.91 -24.59
CA SER A 438 14.60 27.30 -25.94
C SER A 438 15.52 28.00 -26.92
N GLY A 439 15.81 29.30 -26.75
CA GLY A 439 16.74 30.04 -27.62
C GLY A 439 18.22 29.90 -27.25
N THR A 440 18.55 29.21 -26.15
CA THR A 440 19.91 29.07 -25.63
C THR A 440 20.26 27.63 -25.22
N ASP A 441 19.37 26.67 -25.48
CA ASP A 441 19.53 25.26 -25.13
C ASP A 441 20.45 24.47 -26.11
N GLY A 442 20.81 25.09 -27.24
CA GLY A 442 21.63 24.46 -28.28
C GLY A 442 20.87 23.47 -29.18
N ILE A 443 19.54 23.41 -29.08
CA ILE A 443 18.66 22.59 -29.91
C ILE A 443 18.22 23.44 -31.11
N SER A 444 18.46 22.94 -32.33
CA SER A 444 18.02 23.66 -33.53
C SER A 444 16.54 23.42 -33.80
N GLY A 445 15.79 24.48 -34.08
CA GLY A 445 14.41 24.40 -34.55
C GLY A 445 13.33 24.68 -33.51
N ASN A 446 13.72 24.93 -32.25
CA ASN A 446 12.83 25.40 -31.18
C ASN A 446 13.19 26.80 -30.63
N ASP A 447 14.18 27.50 -31.21
CA ASP A 447 14.66 28.80 -30.72
C ASP A 447 13.60 29.91 -30.61
N ASN A 448 12.43 29.73 -31.23
CA ASN A 448 11.31 30.68 -31.18
C ASN A 448 10.04 30.07 -30.55
N ASN A 449 10.17 28.89 -29.93
CA ASN A 449 9.02 28.20 -29.36
C ASN A 449 8.67 28.82 -28.01
N THR A 450 7.37 28.97 -27.80
CA THR A 450 6.81 29.67 -26.65
C THR A 450 5.81 28.77 -25.93
N PHE A 451 5.56 29.03 -24.65
CA PHE A 451 4.56 28.30 -23.88
C PHE A 451 3.89 29.18 -22.85
N ASP A 452 2.71 28.79 -22.37
CA ASP A 452 2.07 29.40 -21.21
C ASP A 452 1.85 28.36 -20.11
N ILE A 453 1.73 28.86 -18.87
CA ILE A 453 1.55 28.02 -17.69
C ILE A 453 0.06 28.01 -17.33
N GLY A 454 -0.54 26.82 -17.28
CA GLY A 454 -1.97 26.63 -17.00
C GLY A 454 -2.32 26.21 -15.59
N GLY A 455 -1.32 25.78 -14.83
CA GLY A 455 -1.50 25.34 -13.47
C GLY A 455 -0.18 25.32 -12.73
N PHE A 456 -0.28 25.54 -11.44
CA PHE A 456 0.82 25.40 -10.50
C PHE A 456 0.33 24.63 -9.29
N GLY A 457 1.15 23.74 -8.76
CA GLY A 457 0.84 22.90 -7.62
C GLY A 457 1.97 22.88 -6.61
N LEU A 458 1.63 22.76 -5.33
CA LEU A 458 2.58 22.44 -4.27
C LEU A 458 2.20 21.09 -3.70
N SER A 459 3.16 20.17 -3.61
CA SER A 459 2.94 18.93 -2.86
C SER A 459 3.40 19.16 -1.43
N GLN A 460 2.49 18.98 -0.48
CA GLN A 460 2.72 19.09 0.94
C GLN A 460 2.50 17.73 1.58
N ALA A 461 3.35 17.35 2.55
CA ALA A 461 2.96 16.30 3.48
C ALA A 461 1.79 16.83 4.33
N GLN A 462 0.56 16.44 4.02
CA GLN A 462 -0.57 16.68 4.91
C GLN A 462 -0.68 15.52 5.91
N PRO A 463 -1.20 15.78 7.12
CA PRO A 463 -1.60 14.73 8.04
C PRO A 463 -2.51 13.73 7.32
N ALA A 464 -2.05 12.50 7.17
CA ALA A 464 -2.88 11.38 6.74
C ALA A 464 -3.67 10.89 7.95
N PRO A 465 -5.00 10.76 7.86
CA PRO A 465 -5.80 10.17 8.94
C PRO A 465 -5.40 8.73 9.23
N ASP A 466 -5.81 8.25 10.40
CA ASP A 466 -5.64 6.85 10.79
C ASP A 466 -6.50 5.93 9.93
N GLU A 467 -5.96 4.76 9.64
CA GLU A 467 -6.68 3.70 8.92
C GLU A 467 -6.74 2.42 9.76
N LYS A 468 -7.84 1.66 9.61
CA LYS A 468 -8.04 0.39 10.29
C LYS A 468 -8.43 -0.70 9.30
N LEU A 469 -7.70 -1.81 9.34
CA LEU A 469 -7.99 -3.01 8.56
C LEU A 469 -8.29 -4.18 9.48
N ASP A 470 -9.42 -4.83 9.27
CA ASP A 470 -9.82 -6.02 10.03
C ASP A 470 -9.50 -7.30 9.25
N PHE A 471 -8.84 -8.25 9.89
CA PHE A 471 -8.50 -9.54 9.30
C PHE A 471 -9.14 -10.67 10.10
N THR A 472 -9.65 -11.67 9.40
CA THR A 472 -9.95 -12.99 9.97
C THR A 472 -9.02 -13.99 9.32
N VAL A 473 -8.36 -14.78 10.16
CA VAL A 473 -7.44 -15.84 9.75
C VAL A 473 -7.94 -17.17 10.26
N GLN A 474 -7.55 -18.22 9.55
CA GLN A 474 -7.85 -19.59 9.88
C GLN A 474 -6.53 -20.36 10.01
N ILE A 475 -6.45 -21.19 11.04
CA ILE A 475 -5.51 -22.32 11.12
C ILE A 475 -6.29 -23.58 10.77
N ALA A 476 -5.71 -24.41 9.91
CA ALA A 476 -6.19 -25.76 9.63
C ALA A 476 -5.08 -26.76 9.90
N ASP A 477 -5.40 -27.91 10.46
CA ASP A 477 -4.50 -29.06 10.54
C ASP A 477 -4.53 -29.87 9.24
N PHE A 478 -4.12 -31.13 9.32
CA PHE A 478 -3.95 -32.00 8.18
C PHE A 478 -5.25 -32.66 7.67
N ASP A 479 -6.16 -33.05 8.55
CA ASP A 479 -7.39 -33.75 8.16
C ASP A 479 -8.57 -32.80 7.91
N GLY A 480 -8.39 -31.52 8.22
CA GLY A 480 -9.20 -30.41 7.72
C GLY A 480 -9.97 -29.68 8.81
N ASP A 481 -9.72 -30.02 10.06
CA ASP A 481 -10.22 -29.31 11.21
C ASP A 481 -9.61 -27.92 11.29
N THR A 482 -10.40 -26.96 11.79
CA THR A 482 -10.00 -25.54 11.73
C THR A 482 -10.42 -24.73 12.93
N ALA A 483 -9.57 -23.78 13.31
CA ALA A 483 -9.90 -22.68 14.19
C ALA A 483 -9.71 -21.34 13.48
N SER A 484 -10.46 -20.33 13.89
CA SER A 484 -10.36 -18.98 13.33
C SER A 484 -10.40 -17.94 14.43
N ASP A 485 -9.68 -16.85 14.21
CA ASP A 485 -9.70 -15.68 15.08
C ASP A 485 -9.52 -14.42 14.22
N SER A 486 -9.85 -13.26 14.78
CA SER A 486 -9.75 -11.98 14.10
C SER A 486 -8.89 -11.00 14.88
N PHE A 487 -8.22 -10.12 14.14
CA PHE A 487 -7.43 -9.02 14.69
C PHE A 487 -7.54 -7.80 13.77
N SER A 488 -7.22 -6.64 14.32
CA SER A 488 -7.15 -5.40 13.58
C SER A 488 -5.70 -4.96 13.38
N ILE A 489 -5.43 -4.32 12.25
CA ILE A 489 -4.22 -3.51 12.03
C ILE A 489 -4.65 -2.04 12.04
N GLY A 490 -4.14 -1.29 13.01
CA GLY A 490 -4.15 0.17 13.02
C GLY A 490 -2.94 0.70 12.27
N ILE A 491 -3.19 1.56 11.30
CA ILE A 491 -2.16 2.32 10.59
C ILE A 491 -2.23 3.74 11.17
N ASP A 492 -1.29 4.04 12.08
CA ASP A 492 -1.17 5.33 12.76
C ASP A 492 -0.83 6.40 11.73
N GLY A 493 -1.65 7.44 11.65
CA GLY A 493 -1.57 8.46 10.64
C GLY A 493 -0.28 9.30 10.71
N THR A 494 -0.30 10.43 10.03
CA THR A 494 0.83 11.38 10.08
C THR A 494 0.40 12.73 10.65
N GLY A 495 1.38 13.56 11.02
CA GLY A 495 1.11 14.90 11.54
C GLY A 495 0.31 14.88 12.83
N ILE A 496 -0.90 15.46 12.84
CA ILE A 496 -1.78 15.50 14.03
C ILE A 496 -2.40 14.13 14.35
N PHE A 497 -2.40 13.21 13.40
CA PHE A 497 -2.94 11.86 13.56
C PHE A 497 -1.85 10.87 13.98
N ASN A 498 -0.56 11.25 13.94
CA ASN A 498 0.48 10.42 14.54
C ASN A 498 0.45 10.59 16.06
N ASP A 499 -0.42 9.85 16.72
CA ASP A 499 -0.61 9.88 18.17
C ASP A 499 -0.43 8.52 18.83
N ASN A 500 0.03 7.52 18.05
CA ASN A 500 0.17 6.12 18.44
C ASN A 500 -1.16 5.51 18.89
N HIS A 501 -2.28 5.98 18.33
CA HIS A 501 -3.60 5.49 18.65
C HIS A 501 -4.49 5.44 17.41
N VAL A 502 -5.01 4.24 17.11
CA VAL A 502 -6.07 4.08 16.10
C VAL A 502 -7.33 3.62 16.81
N GLU A 503 -8.44 4.31 16.60
CA GLU A 503 -9.71 3.99 17.25
C GLU A 503 -10.14 2.54 16.94
N GLY A 504 -10.41 1.76 18.00
CA GLY A 504 -10.82 0.36 17.87
C GLY A 504 -9.68 -0.65 17.66
N VAL A 505 -8.42 -0.23 17.81
CA VAL A 505 -7.23 -1.09 17.79
C VAL A 505 -6.62 -1.12 19.18
N ILE A 506 -6.37 -2.31 19.73
CA ILE A 506 -5.80 -2.52 21.07
C ILE A 506 -4.43 -3.19 20.94
N ALA A 507 -3.40 -2.39 20.69
CA ALA A 507 -2.06 -2.84 20.32
C ALA A 507 -1.09 -3.17 21.46
#